data_AF-S4RE15-F1
#
_entry.id   AF-S4RE15-F1
#
_cell.length_a   1.000
_cell.length_b   1.000
_cell.length_c   1.000
_cell.angle_alpha   90.00
_cell.angle_beta   90.00
_cell.angle_gamma   90.00
#
_symmetry.space_group_name_H-M   'P 1'
#
loop_
_entity.id
_entity.type
_entity.pdbx_description
1 polymer ?
#
loop_
_entity_poly.entity_id
_entity_poly.type
_entity_poly.pdbx_seq_one_letter_code
_entity_poly.pdbx_strand_id
1 'polypeptide(L)'
;RFAVNLIREGGQDIALHVNPRFSADGGGALVRNAKIGGAWGAEERGGVNPFTRGETFTLEVSCGESNLALKVGGEPVCDFAHRVGELASVTAFSVEGDVTLTAVRQGDL
;
A
#
# COMPACT_ATOMS: atom_id res chain seq x y z
N ARG A 1 7.33 -12.15 -0.31
CA ARG A 1 6.30 -11.11 -0.56
C ARG A 1 6.07 -10.38 0.74
N PHE A 2 5.78 -9.09 0.69
CA PHE A 2 5.37 -8.33 1.87
C PHE A 2 4.06 -7.59 1.58
N ALA A 3 3.42 -7.08 2.62
CA ALA A 3 2.28 -6.19 2.50
C ALA A 3 2.43 -4.99 3.43
N VAL A 4 1.90 -3.85 2.99
CA VAL A 4 1.68 -2.66 3.82
C VAL A 4 0.19 -2.37 3.80
N ASN A 5 -0.42 -2.28 4.98
CA ASN A 5 -1.84 -2.02 5.13
C ASN A 5 -2.07 -0.68 5.82
N LEU A 6 -3.01 0.11 5.33
CA LEU A 6 -3.62 1.21 6.09
C LEU A 6 -4.97 0.73 6.62
N ILE A 7 -5.18 0.87 7.92
CA ILE A 7 -6.21 0.17 8.69
C ILE A 7 -7.13 1.20 9.36
N ARG A 8 -8.45 0.96 9.27
CA ARG A 8 -9.44 1.78 9.98
C ARG A 8 -9.44 1.47 11.48
N GLU A 9 -9.90 2.43 12.27
CA GLU A 9 -10.18 2.27 13.69
C GLU A 9 -11.03 1.00 13.94
N GLY A 10 -10.71 0.28 15.01
CA GLY A 10 -11.30 -1.04 15.29
C GLY A 10 -10.65 -2.21 14.53
N GLY A 11 -9.78 -1.95 13.56
CA GLY A 11 -8.90 -2.96 12.95
C GLY A 11 -9.56 -3.93 11.97
N GLN A 12 -10.84 -3.76 11.66
CA GLN A 12 -11.61 -4.70 10.83
C GLN A 12 -11.43 -4.46 9.33
N ASP A 13 -11.32 -3.18 8.95
CA ASP A 13 -11.24 -2.75 7.55
C ASP A 13 -9.82 -2.31 7.19
N ILE A 14 -9.38 -2.70 6.00
CA ILE A 14 -8.14 -2.26 5.37
C ILE A 14 -8.50 -1.28 4.26
N ALA A 15 -8.22 0.01 4.46
CA ALA A 15 -8.48 1.07 3.51
C ALA A 15 -7.56 0.99 2.28
N LEU A 16 -6.32 0.56 2.48
CA LEU A 16 -5.34 0.30 1.43
C LEU A 16 -4.50 -0.91 1.82
N HIS A 17 -4.42 -1.90 0.93
CA HIS A 17 -3.48 -3.01 1.00
C HIS A 17 -2.52 -2.88 -0.18
N VAL A 18 -1.23 -2.73 0.08
CA VAL A 18 -0.17 -2.70 -0.93
C VAL A 18 0.60 -4.02 -0.84
N ASN A 19 0.60 -4.81 -1.92
CA ASN A 19 1.25 -6.12 -1.94
C ASN A 19 2.05 -6.34 -3.23
N PRO A 20 3.38 -6.12 -3.18
CA PRO A 20 4.27 -6.50 -4.26
C PRO A 20 4.31 -8.03 -4.40
N ARG A 21 3.94 -8.51 -5.59
CA ARG A 21 4.02 -9.91 -5.98
C ARG A 21 5.09 -10.05 -7.03
N PHE A 22 6.17 -10.71 -6.64
CA PHE A 22 7.32 -10.95 -7.50
C PHE A 22 7.15 -12.26 -8.26
N SER A 23 7.40 -12.27 -9.56
CA SER A 23 7.48 -13.49 -10.38
C SER A 23 8.90 -14.06 -10.41
N ALA A 24 9.05 -15.24 -11.02
CA ALA A 24 10.32 -15.96 -11.11
C ALA A 24 11.28 -15.38 -12.17
N ASP A 25 10.75 -14.69 -13.18
CA ASP A 25 11.47 -14.05 -14.28
C ASP A 25 11.99 -12.64 -13.95
N GLY A 26 11.97 -12.25 -12.67
CA GLY A 26 12.38 -10.91 -12.23
C GLY A 26 11.31 -9.84 -12.39
N GLY A 27 10.17 -10.15 -13.02
CA GLY A 27 9.00 -9.28 -13.09
C GLY A 27 8.11 -9.34 -11.85
N GLY A 28 6.88 -8.83 -12.00
CA GLY A 28 5.86 -8.92 -10.97
C GLY A 28 4.74 -7.92 -11.15
N ALA A 29 3.84 -7.87 -10.16
CA ALA A 29 2.79 -6.86 -10.09
C ALA A 29 2.77 -6.20 -8.71
N LEU A 30 2.56 -4.88 -8.69
CA LEU A 30 2.15 -4.18 -7.48
C LEU A 30 0.63 -4.32 -7.34
N VAL A 31 0.17 -5.16 -6.42
CA VAL A 31 -1.26 -5.31 -6.17
C VAL A 31 -1.70 -4.29 -5.14
N ARG A 32 -2.75 -3.52 -5.46
CA ARG A 32 -3.48 -2.73 -4.46
C ARG A 32 -4.92 -3.21 -4.31
N ASN A 33 -5.45 -3.15 -3.09
CA ASN A 33 -6.85 -3.46 -2.82
C ASN A 33 -7.32 -2.78 -1.52
N ALA A 34 -8.60 -2.94 -1.20
CA ALA A 34 -9.16 -2.67 0.12
C ALA A 34 -9.93 -3.90 0.62
N LYS A 35 -10.03 -4.06 1.93
CA LYS A 35 -10.83 -5.09 2.58
C LYS A 35 -11.86 -4.42 3.48
N ILE A 36 -13.14 -4.56 3.14
CA ILE A 36 -14.23 -3.87 3.83
C ILE A 36 -15.26 -4.91 4.28
N GLY A 37 -15.63 -4.88 5.57
CA GLY A 37 -16.54 -5.88 6.14
C GLY A 37 -16.02 -7.30 6.03
N GLY A 38 -14.70 -7.49 6.06
CA GLY A 38 -14.05 -8.79 5.91
C GLY A 38 -13.89 -9.29 4.47
N ALA A 39 -14.39 -8.59 3.46
CA ALA A 39 -14.30 -8.98 2.05
C ALA A 39 -13.30 -8.13 1.28
N TRP A 40 -12.48 -8.79 0.45
CA TRP A 40 -11.58 -8.10 -0.49
C TRP A 40 -12.37 -7.56 -1.68
N GLY A 41 -12.06 -6.34 -2.11
CA GLY A 41 -12.58 -5.78 -3.35
C GLY A 41 -11.87 -6.32 -4.60
N ALA A 42 -12.09 -5.64 -5.73
CA ALA A 42 -11.35 -5.92 -6.97
C ALA A 42 -9.90 -5.45 -6.84
N GLU A 43 -8.96 -6.32 -7.21
CA GLU A 43 -7.53 -5.99 -7.20
C GLU A 43 -7.18 -5.00 -8.32
N GLU A 44 -6.38 -3.99 -8.00
CA GLU A 44 -5.71 -3.13 -8.98
C GLU A 44 -4.28 -3.63 -9.19
N ARG A 45 -3.94 -3.91 -10.46
CA ARG A 45 -2.67 -4.54 -10.85
C ARG A 45 -1.87 -3.72 -11.87
N GLY A 46 -2.27 -2.47 -12.09
CA GLY A 46 -1.66 -1.61 -13.11
C GLY A 46 -0.24 -1.19 -12.73
N GLY A 47 0.65 -1.14 -13.74
CA GLY A 47 2.03 -0.71 -13.62
C GLY A 47 3.05 -1.84 -13.49
N VAL A 48 4.34 -1.47 -13.53
CA VAL A 48 5.46 -2.37 -13.24
C VAL A 48 5.63 -2.47 -11.73
N ASN A 49 6.02 -3.64 -11.22
CA ASN A 49 6.42 -3.78 -9.83
C ASN A 49 7.73 -2.99 -9.58
N PRO A 50 7.72 -1.92 -8.75
CA PRO A 50 8.90 -1.07 -8.56
C PRO A 50 9.90 -1.65 -7.55
N PHE A 51 9.63 -2.82 -6.98
CA PHE A 51 10.44 -3.41 -5.92
C PHE A 51 11.38 -4.47 -6.49
N THR A 52 12.65 -4.41 -6.07
CA THR A 52 13.67 -5.44 -6.31
C THR A 52 13.93 -6.21 -5.02
N ARG A 53 14.06 -7.54 -5.10
CA ARG A 53 14.40 -8.35 -3.91
C ARG A 53 15.79 -8.01 -3.39
N GLY A 54 15.91 -7.83 -2.08
CA GLY A 54 17.18 -7.55 -1.41
C GLY A 54 17.62 -6.08 -1.43
N GLU A 55 16.89 -5.21 -2.13
CA GLU A 55 17.17 -3.77 -2.15
C GLU A 55 16.33 -3.01 -1.12
N THR A 56 16.94 -1.98 -0.55
CA THR A 56 16.24 -1.02 0.31
C THR A 56 15.37 -0.11 -0.54
N PHE A 57 14.17 0.22 -0.05
CA PHE A 57 13.26 1.14 -0.70
C PHE A 57 12.61 2.08 0.32
N THR A 58 12.07 3.19 -0.18
CA THR A 58 11.15 4.07 0.56
C THR A 58 9.79 4.01 -0.12
N LEU A 59 8.76 3.54 0.58
CA LEU A 59 7.36 3.64 0.14
C LEU A 59 6.74 4.86 0.81
N GLU A 60 6.21 5.77 0.01
CA GLU A 60 5.46 6.93 0.48
C GLU A 60 3.99 6.79 0.05
N VAL A 61 3.08 7.07 0.97
CA VAL A 61 1.64 7.09 0.70
C VAL A 61 1.10 8.45 1.14
N SER A 62 0.64 9.25 0.19
CA SER A 62 0.07 10.58 0.45
C SER A 62 -1.44 10.54 0.28
N CYS A 63 -2.17 11.13 1.23
CA CYS A 63 -3.63 11.23 1.17
C CYS A 63 -4.05 12.50 0.45
N GLY A 64 -4.59 12.35 -0.76
CA GLY A 64 -5.27 13.42 -1.50
C GLY A 64 -6.77 13.41 -1.24
N GLU A 65 -7.47 14.34 -1.89
CA GLU A 65 -8.93 14.49 -1.75
C GLU A 65 -9.70 13.28 -2.28
N SER A 66 -9.29 12.71 -3.41
CA SER A 66 -10.00 11.60 -4.07
C SER A 66 -9.22 10.27 -4.09
N ASN A 67 -7.92 10.30 -3.78
CA ASN A 67 -7.05 9.14 -3.89
C ASN A 67 -5.91 9.14 -2.86
N LEU A 68 -5.30 7.97 -2.71
CA LEU A 68 -4.00 7.76 -2.10
C LEU A 68 -2.96 7.71 -3.23
N ALA A 69 -1.98 8.61 -3.22
CA ALA A 69 -0.87 8.62 -4.16
C ALA A 69 0.32 7.82 -3.59
N LEU A 70 0.84 6.87 -4.36
CA LEU A 70 1.95 6.01 -3.95
C LEU A 70 3.22 6.36 -4.72
N LYS A 71 4.32 6.55 -3.99
CA LYS A 71 5.67 6.70 -4.54
C LYS A 71 6.61 5.64 -4.00
N VAL A 72 7.57 5.22 -4.82
CA VAL A 72 8.66 4.33 -4.40
C VAL A 72 9.98 4.97 -4.78
N GLY A 73 10.85 5.21 -3.80
CA GLY A 73 12.12 5.91 -4.03
C GLY A 73 11.96 7.37 -4.49
N GLY A 74 10.83 8.02 -4.14
CA GLY A 74 10.50 9.38 -4.56
C GLY A 74 9.76 9.48 -5.90
N GLU A 75 9.74 8.40 -6.69
CA GLU A 75 9.09 8.37 -8.00
C GLU A 75 7.62 7.93 -7.91
N PRO A 76 6.67 8.61 -8.59
CA PRO A 76 5.28 8.19 -8.67
C PRO A 76 5.12 6.80 -9.29
N VAL A 77 4.36 5.94 -8.62
CA VAL A 77 4.08 4.58 -9.10
C VAL A 77 2.63 4.43 -9.52
N CYS A 78 1.70 4.88 -8.65
CA CYS A 78 0.27 4.78 -8.93
C CYS A 78 -0.58 5.58 -7.95
N ASP A 79 -1.82 5.85 -8.36
CA ASP A 79 -2.89 6.33 -7.49
C ASP A 79 -3.88 5.21 -7.17
N PHE A 80 -4.42 5.19 -5.96
CA PHE A 80 -5.47 4.30 -5.51
C PHE A 80 -6.67 5.13 -5.02
N ALA A 81 -7.80 5.05 -5.72
CA ALA A 81 -9.00 5.79 -5.34
C ALA A 81 -9.51 5.35 -3.96
N HIS A 82 -10.00 6.29 -3.15
CA HIS A 82 -10.55 5.98 -1.83
C HIS A 82 -11.73 5.01 -1.96
N ARG A 83 -11.65 3.88 -1.24
CA ARG A 83 -12.76 2.90 -1.13
C ARG A 83 -13.50 2.98 0.19
N VAL A 84 -13.02 3.83 1.10
CA VAL A 84 -13.65 4.13 2.40
C VAL A 84 -13.94 5.64 2.43
N GLY A 85 -15.07 6.04 2.99
CA GLY A 85 -15.48 7.46 3.01
C GLY A 85 -14.85 8.28 4.14
N GLU A 86 -14.82 7.72 5.35
CA GLU A 86 -14.33 8.42 6.55
C GLU A 86 -12.81 8.26 6.69
N LEU A 87 -12.03 9.07 5.97
CA LEU A 87 -10.56 8.95 5.93
C LEU A 87 -9.90 9.16 7.30
N ALA A 88 -10.49 10.00 8.16
CA ALA A 88 -10.00 10.23 9.53
C ALA A 88 -10.01 8.97 10.40
N SER A 89 -10.83 7.97 10.05
CA SER A 89 -10.84 6.68 10.74
C SER A 89 -9.64 5.80 10.40
N VAL A 90 -8.81 6.14 9.39
CA VAL A 90 -7.61 5.37 9.04
C VAL A 90 -6.46 5.78 9.97
N THR A 91 -6.33 5.07 11.09
CA THR A 91 -5.47 5.47 12.23
C THR A 91 -4.30 4.53 12.49
N ALA A 92 -4.24 3.39 11.81
CA ALA A 92 -3.19 2.40 12.01
C ALA A 92 -2.62 1.91 10.67
N PHE A 93 -1.43 1.33 10.72
CA PHE A 93 -0.87 0.60 9.61
C PHE A 93 -0.23 -0.70 10.09
N SER A 94 -0.12 -1.69 9.20
CA SER A 94 0.68 -2.90 9.44
C SER A 94 1.67 -3.13 8.31
N VAL A 95 2.80 -3.75 8.64
CA VAL A 95 3.80 -4.23 7.69
C VAL A 95 3.95 -5.72 7.95
N GLU A 96 3.75 -6.53 6.91
CA GLU A 96 3.63 -7.98 7.03
C GLU A 96 4.50 -8.69 6.01
N GLY A 97 4.97 -9.88 6.35
CA GLY A 97 5.72 -10.75 5.44
C GLY A 97 7.21 -10.42 5.38
N ASP A 98 7.78 -10.67 4.20
CA ASP A 98 9.23 -10.69 3.98
C ASP A 98 9.76 -9.28 3.64
N VAL A 99 9.88 -8.45 4.67
CA VAL A 99 10.44 -7.09 4.63
C VAL A 99 10.96 -6.71 6.02
N THR A 100 12.07 -5.96 6.06
CA THR A 100 12.59 -5.38 7.30
C THR A 100 12.24 -3.90 7.34
N LEU A 101 11.43 -3.50 8.31
CA LEU A 101 11.10 -2.09 8.53
C LEU A 101 12.28 -1.39 9.22
N THR A 102 12.83 -0.36 8.60
CA THR A 102 14.00 0.38 9.11
C THR A 102 13.64 1.73 9.72
N ALA A 103 12.61 2.39 9.19
CA ALA A 103 12.12 3.67 9.71
C ALA A 103 10.65 3.87 9.33
N VAL A 104 9.95 4.67 10.14
CA VAL A 104 8.60 5.15 9.86
C VAL A 104 8.62 6.65 10.09
N ARG A 105 8.01 7.40 9.18
CA ARG A 105 7.83 8.85 9.29
C ARG A 105 6.40 9.17 8.94
N GLN A 106 5.79 10.01 9.76
CA GLN A 106 4.48 10.59 9.52
C GLN A 106 4.63 12.10 9.67
N GLY A 107 4.06 12.86 8.75
CA GLY A 107 4.07 14.30 8.78
C GLY A 107 3.11 14.85 7.72
N ASP A 108 2.71 16.09 7.92
CA ASP A 108 2.01 16.86 6.91
C ASP A 108 3.02 17.26 5.82
N LEU A 109 2.60 17.23 4.54
CA LEU A 109 3.42 17.70 3.42
C LEU A 109 3.66 19.21 3.48
#